data_AF-A0A2X1QLZ3-F1
#
_entry.id   AF-A0A2X1QLZ3-F1
#
_cell.length_a   1.000
_cell.length_b   1.000
_cell.length_c   1.000
_cell.angle_alpha   90.00
_cell.angle_beta   90.00
_cell.angle_gamma   90.00
#
_symmetry.space_group_name_H-M   'P 1'
#
loop_
_entity.id
_entity.type
_entity.pdbx_description
1 polymer ?
#
loop_
_entity_poly.entity_id
_entity_poly.type
_entity_poly.pdbx_seq_one_letter_code
_entity_poly.pdbx_strand_id
1 'polypeptide(L)' 'MPQWLQDLTWINPIRHFTDITKQIYLKDASLEIVWGSLWPLLVIAATTGSAAYAMFRRKIA' A
#
# COMPACT_ATOMS: atom_id res chain seq x y z
N MET A 1 -17.60 -4.54 9.91
CA MET A 1 -17.13 -3.19 10.28
C MET A 1 -18.07 -2.15 9.67
N PRO A 2 -18.33 -1.02 10.35
CA PRO A 2 -19.06 0.11 9.76
C PRO A 2 -18.43 0.54 8.43
N GLN A 3 -19.24 0.93 7.45
CA GLN A 3 -18.77 1.20 6.08
C GLN A 3 -17.69 2.29 6.04
N TRP A 4 -17.91 3.39 6.75
CA TRP A 4 -16.96 4.51 6.85
C TRP A 4 -15.58 4.08 7.38
N LEU A 5 -15.55 3.11 8.30
CA LEU A 5 -14.31 2.60 8.87
C LEU A 5 -13.58 1.70 7.86
N GLN A 6 -14.31 0.97 7.02
CA GLN A 6 -13.73 0.19 5.93
C GLN A 6 -13.10 1.10 4.87
N ASP A 7 -13.73 2.23 4.56
CA ASP A 7 -13.18 3.18 3.59
C ASP A 7 -11.86 3.77 4.10
N LEU A 8 -11.77 4.09 5.38
CA LEU A 8 -10.54 4.63 5.99
C LEU A 8 -9.35 3.65 5.93
N THR A 9 -9.61 2.34 5.98
CA THR A 9 -8.55 1.32 5.94
C THR A 9 -7.84 1.21 4.60
N TRP A 10 -8.32 1.88 3.53
CA TRP A 10 -7.60 1.95 2.26
C TRP A 10 -6.23 2.63 2.39
N ILE A 11 -6.08 3.52 3.36
CA ILE A 11 -4.80 4.18 3.66
C ILE A 11 -3.82 3.22 4.34
N ASN A 12 -4.32 2.17 4.99
CA ASN A 12 -3.49 1.26 5.78
C ASN A 12 -2.74 0.26 4.86
N PRO A 13 -1.40 0.33 4.77
CA PRO A 13 -0.62 -0.58 3.93
C PRO A 13 -0.72 -2.05 4.39
N ILE A 14 -0.97 -2.31 5.68
CA ILE A 14 -1.09 -3.68 6.22
C ILE A 14 -2.31 -4.40 5.63
N ARG A 15 -3.39 -3.66 5.31
CA ARG A 15 -4.58 -4.22 4.65
C ARG A 15 -4.20 -4.84 3.30
N HIS A 16 -3.54 -4.04 2.46
CA HIS A 16 -3.13 -4.45 1.12
C HIS A 16 -2.15 -5.63 1.17
N PHE A 17 -1.19 -5.61 2.09
CA PHE A 17 -0.24 -6.71 2.26
C PHE A 17 -0.93 -8.02 2.62
N THR A 18 -1.87 -7.98 3.58
CA THR A 18 -2.63 -9.17 4.00
C THR A 18 -3.45 -9.75 2.85
N ASP A 19 -4.04 -8.90 2.01
CA ASP A 19 -4.82 -9.33 0.85
C ASP A 19 -3.92 -9.95 -0.22
N ILE A 20 -2.74 -9.39 -0.48
CA ILE A 20 -1.74 -9.96 -1.39
C ILE A 20 -1.28 -11.33 -0.91
N THR A 21 -0.92 -11.47 0.37
CA THR A 21 -0.50 -12.76 0.94
C THR A 21 -1.60 -13.81 0.75
N LYS A 22 -2.86 -13.49 1.04
CA LYS A 22 -3.98 -14.41 0.82
C LYS A 22 -4.14 -14.78 -0.65
N GLN A 23 -4.01 -13.83 -1.56
CA GLN A 23 -4.10 -14.09 -3.00
C GLN A 23 -2.98 -15.02 -3.46
N ILE A 24 -1.73 -14.80 -3.03
CA ILE A 24 -0.58 -15.66 -3.38
C ILE A 24 -0.74 -17.07 -2.81
N TYR A 25 -1.24 -17.20 -1.58
CA TYR A 25 -1.38 -18.51 -0.94
C TYR A 25 -2.61 -19.31 -1.40
N LEU A 26 -3.70 -18.65 -1.80
CA LEU A 26 -4.99 -19.29 -2.07
C LEU A 26 -5.40 -19.26 -3.55
N LYS A 27 -4.75 -18.44 -4.37
CA LYS A 27 -5.00 -18.34 -5.81
C LYS A 27 -3.67 -18.55 -6.51
N ASP A 28 -3.67 -19.24 -7.66
CA ASP A 28 -2.51 -19.25 -8.57
C ASP A 28 -2.29 -17.81 -9.04
N ALA A 29 -1.48 -17.07 -8.29
CA ALA A 29 -1.51 -15.61 -8.32
C ALA A 29 -0.86 -15.09 -9.60
N SER A 30 -1.70 -14.80 -10.58
CA SER A 30 -1.32 -13.97 -11.72
C SER A 30 -1.11 -12.52 -11.27
N LEU A 31 -0.22 -11.80 -11.98
CA LEU A 31 0.07 -10.39 -11.72
C LEU A 31 -1.20 -9.52 -11.74
N GLU A 32 -2.21 -9.88 -12.54
CA GLU A 32 -3.49 -9.16 -12.60
C GLU A 32 -4.25 -9.17 -11.27
N ILE A 33 -4.20 -10.29 -10.53
CA ILE A 33 -4.90 -10.44 -9.25
C ILE A 33 -4.23 -9.56 -8.19
N VAL A 34 -2.89 -9.60 -8.12
CA VAL A 34 -2.09 -8.88 -7.14
C VAL A 34 -2.08 -7.36 -7.42
N TRP A 35 -2.22 -6.95 -8.68
CA TRP A 35 -2.16 -5.55 -9.09
C TRP A 35 -3.16 -4.66 -8.33
N GLY A 36 -4.38 -5.15 -8.08
CA GLY A 36 -5.42 -4.41 -7.37
C GLY A 36 -5.04 -3.96 -5.95
N SER A 37 -4.22 -4.76 -5.26
CA SER A 37 -3.69 -4.47 -3.93
C SER A 37 -2.27 -3.88 -3.97
N LEU A 38 -1.56 -4.00 -5.09
CA LEU A 38 -0.18 -3.53 -5.23
C LEU A 38 -0.08 -2.05 -5.57
N TRP A 39 -0.95 -1.53 -6.46
CA TRP A 39 -0.88 -0.12 -6.86
C TRP A 39 -1.07 0.88 -5.70
N PRO A 40 -1.93 0.64 -4.67
CA PRO A 40 -2.04 1.55 -3.53
C PRO A 40 -0.75 1.58 -2.71
N LEU A 41 -0.04 0.45 -2.60
CA LEU A 41 1.26 0.38 -1.92
C LEU A 41 2.32 1.21 -2.65
N LEU A 42 2.33 1.19 -3.99
CA LEU A 42 3.22 2.03 -4.79
C LEU A 42 2.97 3.52 -4.56
N VAL A 43 1.70 3.94 -4.47
CA VAL A 43 1.32 5.33 -4.17
C VAL A 43 1.76 5.73 -2.76
N ILE A 44 1.55 4.87 -1.77
CA ILE A 44 1.98 5.13 -0.39
C ILE A 44 3.53 5.23 -0.34
N ALA A 45 4.25 4.32 -1.00
CA ALA A 45 5.71 4.34 -1.01
C ALA A 45 6.28 5.59 -1.72
N ALA A 46 5.72 5.96 -2.87
CA ALA A 46 6.15 7.15 -3.61
C ALA A 46 5.91 8.44 -2.80
N THR A 47 4.76 8.57 -2.15
CA THR A 47 4.41 9.76 -1.37
C THR A 47 5.23 9.86 -0.08
N THR A 48 5.26 8.80 0.73
CA THR A 48 6.01 8.78 1.99
C THR A 48 7.52 8.88 1.76
N GLY A 49 8.05 8.19 0.75
CA GLY A 49 9.46 8.26 0.36
C GLY A 49 9.85 9.66 -0.14
N SER A 50 9.02 10.29 -0.97
CA SER A 50 9.25 11.67 -1.43
C SER A 50 9.20 12.68 -0.29
N ALA A 51 8.23 12.54 0.63
CA ALA A 51 8.14 13.37 1.82
C ALA A 51 9.39 13.22 2.71
N ALA A 52 9.81 11.98 2.98
CA ALA A 52 11.02 11.69 3.72
C ALA A 52 12.26 12.31 3.04
N TYR A 53 12.42 12.11 1.73
CA TYR A 53 13.51 12.68 0.96
C TYR A 53 13.54 14.21 1.05
N ALA A 54 12.39 14.89 0.92
CA ALA A 54 12.31 16.34 1.07
C ALA A 54 12.69 16.80 2.49
N MET A 55 12.26 16.08 3.53
CA MET A 55 12.62 16.37 4.92
C MET A 55 14.12 16.21 5.17
N PHE A 56 14.74 15.13 4.66
CA PHE A 56 16.16 14.89 4.82
C PHE A 56 17.01 15.87 4.00
N ARG A 57 16.61 16.17 2.76
CA ARG A 57 17.31 17.16 1.92
C ARG A 57 17.37 18.53 2.60
N ARG A 58 16.30 18.95 3.27
CA ARG A 58 16.24 20.21 4.03
C ARG A 58 17.06 20.22 5.32
N LYS A 59 17.47 19.06 5.83
CA LYS A 59 18.25 18.93 7.08
C LYS A 59 19.74 18.68 6.82
N ILE A 60 20.11 18.26 5.60
CA ILE A 60 21.49 17.94 5.21
C ILE A 60 22.14 19.06 4.38
N ALA A 61 21.34 19.91 3.72
CA ALA A 61 21.80 21.07 2.93
C ALA A 61 21.66 22.40 3.68
#